data_AF-A0A2A5QPF3-F1
#
_entry.id   AF-A0A2A5QPF3-F1
#
_cell.length_a   1.000
_cell.length_b   1.000
_cell.length_c   1.000
_cell.angle_alpha   90.00
_cell.angle_beta   90.00
_cell.angle_gamma   90.00
#
_symmetry.space_group_name_H-M   'P 1'
#
loop_
_entity.id
_entity.type
_entity.pdbx_description
1 polymer ?
#
loop_
_entity_poly.entity_id
_entity_poly.type
_entity_poly.pdbx_seq_one_letter_code
_entity_poly.pdbx_strand_id
1 'polypeptide(L)'
;MTKDVLIYSSRDDVEHKLAENVPDHHDYAFWTVSGTPRQTGPGASVLFTDGDRVYARGRIIECAEGELRFEPLEHVNEPLPCESVAYQGFKYVEPSA
;
A
#
# COMPACT_ATOMS: atom_id res chain seq x y z
N MET A 1 4.98 13.44 11.78
CA MET A 1 4.99 11.97 11.66
C MET A 1 4.30 11.62 10.36
N THR A 2 4.95 10.81 9.53
CA THR A 2 4.41 10.31 8.27
C THR A 2 3.38 9.22 8.58
N LYS A 3 2.22 9.24 7.92
CA LYS A 3 1.16 8.23 8.07
C LYS A 3 1.36 7.09 7.08
N ASP A 4 0.91 5.91 7.45
CA ASP A 4 0.78 4.79 6.52
C ASP A 4 -0.49 4.96 5.66
N VAL A 5 -0.55 4.22 4.57
CA VAL A 5 -1.68 4.24 3.63
C VAL A 5 -2.34 2.88 3.57
N LEU A 6 -3.64 2.83 3.83
CA LEU A 6 -4.47 1.64 3.64
C LEU A 6 -5.29 1.75 2.36
N ILE A 7 -5.19 0.76 1.50
CA ILE A 7 -5.86 0.68 0.20
C ILE A 7 -6.76 -0.55 0.18
N TYR A 8 -8.04 -0.35 -0.08
CA TYR A 8 -8.97 -1.44 -0.34
C TYR A 8 -8.79 -1.91 -1.78
N SER A 9 -8.48 -3.19 -1.98
CA SER A 9 -8.30 -3.78 -3.31
C SER A 9 -8.49 -5.30 -3.28
N SER A 10 -8.90 -5.87 -4.42
CA SER A 10 -8.87 -7.31 -4.60
C SER A 10 -7.43 -7.83 -4.59
N ARG A 11 -7.25 -9.11 -4.20
CA ARG A 11 -5.92 -9.76 -4.19
C ARG A 11 -5.35 -9.89 -5.59
N ASP A 12 -6.20 -10.16 -6.58
CA ASP A 12 -5.83 -10.30 -7.99
C ASP A 12 -5.18 -9.02 -8.54
N ASP A 13 -5.70 -7.85 -8.14
CA ASP A 13 -5.13 -6.55 -8.53
C ASP A 13 -3.74 -6.27 -7.90
N VAL A 14 -3.41 -6.99 -6.83
CA VAL A 14 -2.18 -6.83 -6.05
C VAL A 14 -1.16 -7.93 -6.33
N GLU A 15 -1.59 -9.08 -6.85
CA GLU A 15 -0.78 -10.28 -7.02
C GLU A 15 0.53 -10.03 -7.79
N HIS A 16 0.45 -9.34 -8.92
CA HIS A 16 1.62 -9.01 -9.75
C HIS A 16 2.57 -7.96 -9.14
N LYS A 17 2.25 -7.44 -7.96
CA LYS A 17 3.09 -6.48 -7.22
C LYS A 17 3.81 -7.14 -6.04
N LEU A 18 3.53 -8.42 -5.76
CA LEU A 18 4.19 -9.19 -4.71
C LEU A 18 5.62 -9.52 -5.11
N ALA A 19 6.54 -9.52 -4.15
CA ALA A 19 7.97 -9.76 -4.36
C ALA A 19 8.26 -11.06 -5.12
N GLU A 20 7.47 -12.12 -4.91
CA GLU A 20 7.62 -13.39 -5.63
C GLU A 20 7.20 -13.34 -7.10
N ASN A 21 6.40 -12.34 -7.48
CA ASN A 21 5.84 -12.17 -8.83
C ASN A 21 6.49 -11.01 -9.59
N VAL A 22 7.26 -10.15 -8.90
CA VAL A 22 7.99 -9.05 -9.52
C VAL A 22 9.31 -9.60 -10.09
N PRO A 23 9.59 -9.47 -11.41
CA PRO A 23 10.83 -9.96 -12.00
C PRO A 23 12.07 -9.26 -11.40
N ASP A 24 13.20 -9.97 -11.34
CA ASP A 24 14.49 -9.52 -10.76
C ASP A 24 15.05 -8.16 -11.27
N HIS A 25 14.44 -7.57 -12.32
CA HIS A 25 14.84 -6.30 -12.91
C HIS A 25 13.89 -5.13 -12.58
N HIS A 26 12.86 -5.36 -11.76
CA HIS A 26 11.92 -4.33 -11.32
C HIS A 26 12.17 -3.97 -9.86
N ASP A 27 12.80 -2.82 -9.63
CA ASP A 27 13.16 -2.34 -8.29
C ASP A 27 11.96 -1.81 -7.48
N TYR A 28 10.80 -1.62 -8.12
CA TYR A 28 9.60 -1.05 -7.48
C TYR A 28 8.29 -1.49 -8.15
N ALA A 29 7.21 -1.43 -7.37
CA ALA A 29 5.83 -1.48 -7.81
C ALA A 29 5.16 -0.11 -7.61
N PHE A 30 4.00 0.10 -8.24
CA PHE A 30 3.24 1.33 -8.05
C PHE A 30 1.73 1.07 -7.92
N TRP A 31 1.04 2.05 -7.34
CA TRP A 31 -0.41 2.10 -7.24
C TRP A 31 -0.94 3.47 -7.64
N THR A 32 -1.95 3.50 -8.50
CA THR A 32 -2.60 4.74 -8.91
C THR A 32 -3.55 5.22 -7.82
N VAL A 33 -3.43 6.48 -7.43
CA VAL A 33 -4.25 7.12 -6.40
C VAL A 33 -4.88 8.39 -6.93
N SER A 34 -6.03 8.77 -6.37
CA SER A 34 -6.67 10.05 -6.69
C SER A 34 -5.92 11.20 -5.99
N GLY A 35 -5.19 11.99 -6.76
CA GLY A 35 -4.39 13.13 -6.27
C GLY A 35 -3.05 12.73 -5.64
N THR A 36 -2.31 13.71 -5.12
CA THR A 36 -1.02 13.46 -4.44
C THR A 36 -1.23 13.19 -2.95
N PRO A 37 -0.80 12.03 -2.42
CA PRO A 37 -0.84 11.78 -0.98
C PRO A 37 0.04 12.77 -0.21
N ARG A 38 -0.55 13.57 0.69
CA ARG A 38 0.14 14.65 1.42
C ARG A 38 0.54 14.32 2.86
N GLN A 39 -0.03 13.28 3.45
CA GLN A 39 0.26 12.87 4.84
C GLN A 39 1.13 11.62 4.93
N THR A 40 1.57 11.09 3.79
CA THR A 40 2.46 9.93 3.69
C THR A 40 3.72 10.31 2.90
N GLY A 41 4.68 9.40 2.77
CA GLY A 41 5.95 9.67 2.12
C GLY A 41 6.93 8.50 2.18
N PRO A 42 8.13 8.68 1.61
CA PRO A 42 9.19 7.67 1.63
C PRO A 42 9.46 7.15 3.04
N GLY A 43 9.52 5.83 3.20
CA GLY A 43 9.73 5.16 4.48
C GLY A 43 8.47 4.77 5.25
N ALA A 44 7.30 5.30 4.90
CA ALA A 44 6.02 4.83 5.44
C ALA A 44 5.58 3.53 4.75
N SER A 45 4.56 2.86 5.31
CA SER A 45 3.99 1.64 4.73
C SER A 45 2.82 1.95 3.80
N VAL A 46 2.72 1.18 2.72
CA VAL A 46 1.48 0.96 1.98
C VAL A 46 0.92 -0.40 2.36
N LEU A 47 -0.36 -0.45 2.68
CA LEU A 47 -1.09 -1.62 3.18
C LEU A 47 -2.26 -1.91 2.25
N PHE A 48 -2.44 -3.16 1.86
CA PHE A 48 -3.56 -3.61 1.04
C PHE A 48 -4.50 -4.51 1.86
N THR A 49 -5.80 -4.25 1.74
CA THR A 49 -6.84 -4.98 2.46
C THR A 49 -8.00 -5.40 1.55
N ASP A 50 -8.59 -6.55 1.87
CA ASP A 50 -9.81 -7.08 1.28
C ASP A 50 -11.08 -6.66 2.05
N GLY A 51 -10.92 -5.83 3.09
CA GLY A 51 -11.98 -5.35 3.97
C GLY A 51 -12.08 -6.10 5.29
N ASP A 52 -11.42 -7.26 5.43
CA ASP A 52 -11.37 -8.01 6.69
C ASP A 52 -9.99 -7.89 7.35
N ARG A 53 -8.91 -8.02 6.56
CA ARG A 53 -7.52 -8.00 7.06
C ARG A 53 -6.58 -7.29 6.09
N VAL A 54 -5.41 -6.90 6.59
CA VAL A 54 -4.31 -6.49 5.72
C VAL A 54 -3.62 -7.76 5.23
N TYR A 55 -3.56 -7.93 3.91
CA TYR A 55 -3.02 -9.14 3.27
C TYR A 55 -1.70 -8.91 2.52
N ALA A 56 -1.36 -7.65 2.24
CA ALA A 56 -0.07 -7.29 1.65
C ALA A 56 0.42 -5.95 2.19
N ARG A 57 1.74 -5.82 2.31
CA ARG A 57 2.43 -4.63 2.81
C ARG A 57 3.65 -4.34 1.96
N GLY A 58 3.95 -3.07 1.75
CA GLY A 58 5.23 -2.63 1.19
C GLY A 58 5.66 -1.31 1.78
N ARG A 59 6.90 -0.92 1.46
CA ARG A 59 7.48 0.35 1.89
C ARG A 59 7.41 1.38 0.77
N ILE A 60 6.87 2.55 1.06
CA ILE A 60 6.79 3.66 0.11
C ILE A 60 8.21 4.18 -0.18
N ILE A 61 8.53 4.30 -1.47
CA ILE A 61 9.78 4.87 -1.99
C ILE A 61 9.56 6.32 -2.43
N GLU A 62 8.43 6.60 -3.07
CA GLU A 62 8.13 7.92 -3.64
C GLU A 62 6.61 8.17 -3.71
N CYS A 63 6.20 9.42 -3.47
CA CYS A 63 4.84 9.88 -3.72
C CYS A 63 4.87 10.87 -4.89
N ALA A 64 4.29 10.51 -6.03
CA ALA A 64 4.16 11.37 -7.19
C ALA A 64 2.68 11.80 -7.36
N GLU A 65 2.44 12.74 -8.28
CA GLU A 65 1.06 13.10 -8.62
C GLU A 65 0.34 11.92 -9.26
N GLY A 66 -0.71 11.42 -8.60
CA GLY A 66 -1.50 10.29 -9.08
C GLY A 66 -0.92 8.91 -8.81
N GLU A 67 0.27 8.80 -8.21
CA GLU A 67 0.97 7.52 -8.02
C GLU A 67 1.67 7.42 -6.66
N LEU A 68 1.58 6.23 -6.05
CA LEU A 68 2.43 5.78 -4.95
C LEU A 68 3.39 4.73 -5.49
N ARG A 69 4.70 4.95 -5.34
CA ARG A 69 5.73 3.95 -5.66
C ARG A 69 6.26 3.33 -4.38
N PHE A 70 6.43 2.03 -4.39
CA PHE A 70 6.82 1.24 -3.22
C PHE A 70 7.68 0.05 -3.62
N GLU A 71 8.43 -0.47 -2.65
CA GLU A 71 9.14 -1.74 -2.76
C GLU A 71 8.13 -2.86 -3.07
N PRO A 72 8.54 -3.93 -3.79
CA PRO A 72 7.69 -5.10 -4.01
C PRO A 72 7.02 -5.58 -2.73
N LEU A 73 5.75 -5.97 -2.83
CA LEU A 73 4.92 -6.24 -1.66
C LEU A 73 5.25 -7.59 -1.02
N GLU A 74 5.12 -7.65 0.29
CA GLU A 74 5.19 -8.87 1.07
C GLU A 74 3.79 -9.34 1.45
N HIS A 75 3.60 -10.66 1.48
CA HIS A 75 2.40 -11.25 2.06
C HIS A 75 2.39 -11.08 3.57
N VAL A 76 1.28 -10.56 4.09
CA VAL A 76 1.05 -10.43 5.53
C VAL A 76 -0.34 -10.95 5.90
N ASN A 77 -0.58 -11.11 7.20
CA ASN A 77 -1.88 -11.49 7.73
C ASN A 77 -2.14 -10.71 9.01
N GLU A 78 -2.35 -9.41 8.88
CA GLU A 78 -2.43 -8.48 10.00
C GLU A 78 -3.89 -8.04 10.23
N PRO A 79 -4.28 -7.70 11.47
CA PRO A 79 -5.58 -7.08 11.73
C PRO A 79 -5.67 -5.72 11.03
N LEU A 80 -6.90 -5.27 10.75
CA LEU A 80 -7.09 -3.93 10.21
C LEU A 80 -6.58 -2.86 11.19
N PRO A 81 -5.81 -1.86 10.71
CA PRO A 81 -5.31 -0.77 11.55
C PRO A 81 -6.40 0.27 11.89
N CYS A 82 -7.65 0.06 11.44
CA CYS A 82 -8.76 0.98 11.67
C CYS A 82 -10.13 0.29 11.51
N GLU A 83 -11.17 0.89 12.08
CA GLU A 83 -12.54 0.35 12.07
C GLU A 83 -13.25 0.39 10.71
N SER A 84 -12.78 1.22 9.77
CA SER A 84 -13.41 1.42 8.46
C SER A 84 -12.41 1.54 7.34
N VAL A 85 -12.69 0.91 6.20
CA VAL A 85 -11.88 1.01 4.98
C VAL A 85 -12.47 2.07 4.03
N ALA A 86 -11.60 2.70 3.24
CA ALA A 86 -12.03 3.52 2.11
C ALA A 86 -12.15 2.61 0.88
N TYR A 87 -13.38 2.31 0.44
CA TYR A 87 -13.61 1.47 -0.75
C TYR A 87 -13.18 2.13 -2.07
N GLN A 88 -12.85 3.43 -2.05
CA GLN A 88 -12.33 4.18 -3.18
C GLN A 88 -11.10 4.99 -2.73
N GLY A 89 -10.02 4.90 -3.51
CA GLY A 89 -8.78 5.61 -3.22
C GLY A 89 -8.00 4.97 -2.07
N PHE A 90 -7.68 5.77 -1.04
CA PHE A 90 -6.84 5.33 0.07
C PHE A 90 -7.21 6.05 1.38
N LYS A 91 -6.81 5.47 2.51
CA LYS A 91 -7.00 6.03 3.85
C LYS A 91 -5.66 6.18 4.57
N TYR A 92 -5.46 7.31 5.25
CA TYR A 92 -4.33 7.47 6.16
C TYR A 92 -4.59 6.73 7.47
N VAL A 93 -3.60 5.97 7.92
CA VAL A 93 -3.66 5.24 9.20
C VAL A 93 -2.40 5.53 10.03
N GLU A 94 -2.47 5.26 11.33
CA GLU A 94 -1.29 5.38 12.17
C GLU A 94 -0.20 4.42 11.70
N PRO A 95 1.09 4.79 11.85
CA PRO A 95 2.19 3.92 11.47
C PRO A 95 2.07 2.55 12.14
N SER A 96 2.19 1.51 11.33
CA SER A 96 2.24 0.13 11.77
C SER A 96 3.53 -0.05 12.58
N ALA A 97 3.40 -0.32 13.89
CA ALA A 97 4.51 -0.45 14.83
C ALA A 97 5.43 -1.64 14.50
#